data_AF-A0AAW6DQX0-F1
#
_entry.id   AF-A0AAW6DQX0-F1
#
_cell.length_a   1.000
_cell.length_b   1.000
_cell.length_c   1.000
_cell.angle_alpha   90.00
_cell.angle_beta   90.00
_cell.angle_gamma   90.00
#
_symmetry.space_group_name_H-M   'P 1'
#
loop_
_entity.id
_entity.type
_entity.pdbx_description
1 polymer ?
#
loop_
_entity_poly.entity_id
_entity_poly.type
_entity_poly.pdbx_seq_one_letter_code
_entity_poly.pdbx_strand_id
1 'polypeptide(L)' 'FLLEIERRVSADSVIVIDQIEYEVDYRFARQRIRLRYSPDMKEIFIVESDGTLTPIRLLNKTENALIKREKVHLCKGDE' A
#
# COMPACT_ATOMS: atom_id res chain seq x y z
N PHE A 1 6.26 20.48 6.50
CA PHE A 1 6.41 20.21 5.06
C PHE A 1 6.39 18.69 4.87
N LEU A 2 5.84 18.19 3.76
CA LEU A 2 5.91 16.76 3.42
C LEU A 2 7.08 16.54 2.46
N LEU A 3 7.82 15.45 2.66
CA LEU A 3 8.86 14.97 1.76
C LEU A 3 8.20 14.21 0.60
N GLU A 4 8.77 14.30 -0.59
CA GLU A 4 8.28 13.59 -1.78
C GLU A 4 9.32 12.59 -2.29
N ILE A 5 8.89 11.36 -2.59
CA ILE A 5 9.75 10.32 -3.14
C ILE A 5 8.97 9.46 -4.15
N GLU A 6 9.66 8.97 -5.18
CA GLU A 6 9.11 7.96 -6.08
C GLU A 6 9.60 6.57 -5.69
N ARG A 7 8.67 5.61 -5.56
CA ARG A 7 8.99 4.20 -5.29
C ARG A 7 8.18 3.26 -6.18
N ARG A 8 8.78 2.11 -6.46
CA ARG A 8 8.10 1.01 -7.13
C ARG A 8 7.43 0.12 -6.08
N VAL A 9 6.14 -0.14 -6.27
CA VAL A 9 5.38 -1.08 -5.46
C VAL A 9 5.75 -2.50 -5.86
N SER A 10 5.97 -3.35 -4.86
CA SER A 10 6.24 -4.77 -5.07
C SER A 10 4.99 -5.51 -5.59
N ALA A 11 5.17 -6.75 -6.03
CA ALA A 11 4.03 -7.60 -6.41
C ALA A 11 3.13 -7.93 -5.20
N ASP A 12 3.69 -7.88 -3.99
CA ASP A 12 3.01 -8.12 -2.73
C ASP A 12 2.27 -6.87 -2.20
N SER A 13 2.19 -5.78 -2.98
CA SER A 13 1.59 -4.51 -2.55
C SER A 13 2.29 -3.89 -1.33
N VAL A 14 3.61 -4.08 -1.25
CA VAL A 14 4.48 -3.52 -0.21
C VAL A 14 5.52 -2.59 -0.83
N ILE A 15 5.78 -1.46 -0.15
CA ILE A 15 6.91 -0.57 -0.43
C ILE A 15 7.85 -0.51 0.76
N VAL A 16 9.13 -0.26 0.50
CA VAL A 16 10.14 -0.06 1.54
C VAL A 16 10.65 1.37 1.49
N ILE A 17 10.48 2.09 2.59
CA ILE A 17 11.00 3.44 2.80
C ILE A 17 11.88 3.39 4.05
N ASP A 18 13.15 3.76 3.92
CA ASP A 18 14.11 3.79 5.03
C ASP A 18 14.20 2.47 5.83
N GLN A 19 14.23 1.33 5.12
CA GLN A 19 14.22 -0.04 5.68
C GLN A 19 12.91 -0.44 6.39
N ILE A 20 11.90 0.42 6.40
CA ILE A 20 10.57 0.15 6.95
C ILE A 20 9.61 -0.23 5.82
N GLU A 21 8.85 -1.30 6.05
CA GLU A 21 7.87 -1.84 5.10
C GLU A 21 6.49 -1.21 5.33
N TYR A 22 5.85 -0.76 4.25
CA TYR A 22 4.51 -0.18 4.27
C TYR A 22 3.61 -0.91 3.28
N GLU A 23 2.37 -1.15 3.70
CA GLU A 23 1.34 -1.75 2.88
C GLU A 23 0.62 -0.67 2.05
N VAL A 24 0.45 -0.96 0.77
CA VAL A 24 -0.31 -0.12 -0.16
C VAL A 24 -1.42 -0.93 -0.82
N ASP A 25 -2.41 -0.25 -1.39
CA ASP A 25 -3.50 -0.93 -2.07
C ASP A 25 -3.00 -1.72 -3.30
N TYR A 26 -3.56 -2.92 -3.51
CA TYR A 26 -3.16 -3.82 -4.60
C TYR A 26 -3.32 -3.18 -5.99
N ARG A 27 -4.19 -2.17 -6.12
CA ARG A 27 -4.35 -1.37 -7.34
C ARG A 27 -3.06 -0.71 -7.79
N PHE A 28 -2.10 -0.49 -6.89
CA PHE A 28 -0.80 0.10 -7.18
C PHE A 28 0.32 -0.94 -7.35
N ALA A 29 0.02 -2.24 -7.20
CA ALA A 29 1.02 -3.30 -7.30
C ALA A 29 1.77 -3.24 -8.64
N ARG A 30 3.10 -3.48 -8.58
CA ARG A 30 4.04 -3.44 -9.71
C ARG A 30 4.18 -2.09 -10.42
N GLN A 31 3.54 -1.02 -9.93
CA GLN A 31 3.60 0.31 -10.52
C GLN A 31 4.61 1.20 -9.79
N ARG A 32 5.06 2.26 -10.47
CA ARG A 32 5.80 3.36 -9.84
C ARG A 32 4.79 4.40 -9.38
N ILE A 33 4.87 4.73 -8.10
CA ILE A 33 3.99 5.71 -7.47
C ILE A 33 4.82 6.80 -6.81
N ARG A 34 4.24 8.00 -6.75
CA ARG A 34 4.78 9.11 -5.98
C ARG A 34 4.18 9.07 -4.59
N LEU A 35 5.03 9.28 -3.60
CA LEU A 35 4.66 9.23 -2.20
C LEU A 35 5.00 10.57 -1.56
N ARG A 36 4.12 11.03 -0.67
CA ARG A 36 4.39 12.15 0.23
C ARG A 36 4.32 11.68 1.66
N TYR A 37 5.34 11.99 2.45
CA TYR A 37 5.41 11.58 3.84
C TYR A 37 5.89 12.68 4.77
N SER A 38 5.42 12.64 6.01
CA SER A 38 5.96 13.49 7.07
C SER A 38 7.36 13.01 7.47
N PRO A 39 8.29 13.91 7.84
CA PRO A 39 9.63 13.52 8.25
C PRO A 39 9.65 12.61 9.50
N ASP A 40 8.55 12.61 10.27
CA ASP A 40 8.32 11.75 11.43
C ASP A 40 7.76 10.36 11.05
N MET A 41 7.55 10.08 9.76
CA MET A 41 7.01 8.84 9.20
C MET A 41 5.64 8.40 9.75
N LYS A 42 4.93 9.30 10.44
CA LYS A 42 3.58 9.06 10.96
C LYS A 42 2.50 9.15 9.90
N GLU A 43 2.74 9.94 8.86
CA GLU A 43 1.77 10.21 7.82
C GLU A 43 2.43 9.98 6.47
N ILE A 44 1.92 9.02 5.70
CA ILE A 44 2.43 8.68 4.38
C ILE A 44 1.25 8.52 3.44
N PHE A 45 1.36 9.12 2.26
CA PHE A 45 0.30 9.21 1.27
C PHE A 45 0.85 8.89 -0.12
N ILE A 46 0.06 8.20 -0.93
CA ILE A 46 0.28 8.05 -2.36
C ILE A 46 -0.34 9.26 -3.05
N VAL A 47 0.43 9.89 -3.93
CA VAL A 47 -0.04 10.95 -4.80
C VAL A 47 -0.57 10.33 -6.08
N GLU A 48 -1.88 10.37 -6.26
CA GLU A 48 -2.54 9.92 -7.47
C GLU A 48 -2.47 10.97 -8.59
N SER A 49 -2.67 10.55 -9.83
CA SER A 49 -2.65 11.43 -11.01
C SER A 49 -3.70 12.55 -10.95
N ASP A 50 -4.78 12.33 -10.22
CA ASP A 50 -5.85 13.32 -9.97
C ASP A 50 -5.46 14.33 -8.87
N GLY A 51 -4.31 14.16 -8.22
CA GLY A 51 -3.87 14.96 -7.07
C GLY A 51 -4.43 14.49 -5.72
N THR A 52 -5.24 13.42 -5.72
CA THR A 52 -5.73 12.77 -4.50
C THR A 52 -4.58 12.15 -3.71
N LEU A 53 -4.65 12.27 -2.39
CA LEU A 53 -3.69 11.70 -1.44
C LEU A 53 -4.30 10.48 -0.75
N THR A 54 -3.89 9.29 -1.16
CA THR A 54 -4.36 8.03 -0.56
C THR A 54 -3.44 7.62 0.59
N PRO A 55 -3.91 7.59 1.85
CA PRO A 55 -3.06 7.24 2.99
C PRO A 55 -2.66 5.76 2.96
N ILE A 56 -1.43 5.47 3.38
CA ILE A 56 -0.91 4.10 3.50
C ILE A 56 -0.50 3.80 4.93
N ARG A 57 -0.45 2.51 5.28
CA ARG A 57 -0.27 2.06 6.66
C ARG A 57 1.05 1.30 6.81
N LEU A 58 1.64 1.42 7.99
CA LEU A 58 2.81 0.62 8.37
C LEU A 58 2.43 -0.87 8.29
N LEU A 59 3.25 -1.66 7.62
CA LEU A 59 3.06 -3.11 7.55
C LEU A 59 3.29 -3.69 8.95
N ASN A 60 2.21 -3.98 9.68
CA ASN A 60 2.32 -4.62 10.97
C ASN A 60 2.43 -6.14 10.77
N LYS A 61 3.66 -6.66 10.87
CA LYS A 61 3.97 -8.10 10.76
C LYS A 61 3.14 -8.98 11.70
N THR A 62 2.62 -8.43 12.80
CA THR A 62 1.81 -9.16 13.78
C THR A 62 0.33 -9.25 13.37
N GLU A 63 -0.19 -8.27 12.63
CA GLU A 63 -1.59 -8.25 12.13
C GLU A 63 -1.75 -8.93 10.77
N ASN A 64 -0.66 -9.14 10.02
CA ASN A 64 -0.72 -9.81 8.71
C ASN A 64 -1.05 -11.33 8.82
N ALA A 65 -0.98 -11.89 10.02
CA ALA A 65 -1.54 -13.21 10.34
C ALA A 65 -3.09 -13.22 10.38
N LEU A 66 -3.72 -12.04 10.47
CA LEU A 66 -5.15 -11.84 10.70
C LEU A 66 -5.87 -11.09 9.56
N ILE A 67 -5.14 -10.71 8.49
CA ILE A 67 -5.78 -10.31 7.23
C ILE A 67 -6.48 -11.56 6.68
N LYS A 68 -7.74 -11.74 7.08
CA LYS A 68 -8.69 -12.61 6.40
C LYS A 68 -8.67 -12.22 4.93
N ARG A 69 -7.97 -13.02 4.12
CA ARG A 69 -8.26 -13.17 2.70
C ARG A 69 -9.76 -13.41 2.62
N GLU A 70 -10.52 -12.38 2.28
CA GLU A 70 -11.88 -12.59 1.80
C GLU A 70 -11.69 -13.34 0.47
N LYS A 71 -11.65 -14.67 0.55
CA LYS A 71 -11.91 -15.53 -0.59
C LYS A 71 -13.29 -15.09 -1.06
N VAL A 72 -13.34 -14.29 -2.12
CA VAL A 72 -14.51 -14.23 -2.97
C VAL A 72 -14.82 -15.67 -3.33
N HIS A 73 -15.77 -16.27 -2.63
CA HIS A 73 -16.37 -17.55 -2.99
C HIS A 73 -17.16 -17.26 -4.26
N LEU A 74 -16.53 -17.44 -5.42
CA LEU A 74 -17.25 -17.63 -6.67
C LEU A 74 -17.87 -19.04 -6.62
N CYS A 75 -18.94 -19.19 -5.85
CA CYS A 75 -19.87 -20.29 -6.04
C CYS A 75 -20.85 -19.86 -7.13
N LYS A 76 -20.63 -20.32 -8.35
CA LYS A 76 -21.72 -20.66 -9.27
C LYS A 76 -21.21 -21.64 -10.32
N GLY A 77 -21.61 -22.89 -10.13
CA GLY A 77 -21.46 -23.99 -11.06
C GLY A 77 -22.45 -25.06 -10.65
N ASP A 78 -23.74 -24.73 -10.72
CA ASP A 78 -24.82 -25.71 -10.80
C ASP A 78 -24.77 -26.28 -12.22
N GLU A 79 -24.45 -27.57 -12.34
CA GLU A 79 -25.10 -28.49 -13.30
C GLU A 79 -24.97 -29.93 -12.81
#